data_AF-A0A1M7ZZ28-F1
#
_entry.id   AF-A0A1M7ZZ28-F1
#
_cell.length_a   1.000
_cell.length_b   1.000
_cell.length_c   1.000
_cell.angle_alpha   90.00
_cell.angle_beta   90.00
_cell.angle_gamma   90.00
#
_symmetry.space_group_name_H-M   'P 1'
#
loop_
_entity.id
_entity.type
_entity.pdbx_description
1 polymer ?
#
loop_
_entity_poly.entity_id
_entity_poly.type
_entity_poly.pdbx_seq_one_letter_code
_entity_poly.pdbx_strand_id
1 'polypeptide(L)'
;MNIFNETQIILSERVTFNFLNIESYSKELISLIEREIGFIRNGDLSDEEIKDVKKRLKKWIDSKKKDNRAKNGFIAEFICHLYLRHAKFEQYSLFKNLEENGPKKGFDGLYLFKDEIWVVESKSTEDISKTHESKINDAYTDIKKKLESTDKEKVNDPWENALNHLDRRSIKYNKTLLNNVKKLSKDFINNVEHKIKEFNIIPCSTIYMHDNWNFIDNEELKAKIESKIKNYDAKKLNILCVNKKSVECFLEFIKTQ
;
A
#
# COMPACT_ATOMS: atom_id res chain seq x y z
N MET A 1 1.60 -17.06 14.02
CA MET A 1 2.92 -17.32 13.40
C MET A 1 3.30 -16.04 12.71
N ASN A 2 4.41 -15.42 13.10
CA ASN A 2 4.79 -14.09 12.58
C ASN A 2 5.52 -14.29 11.25
N ILE A 3 4.82 -14.10 10.13
CA ILE A 3 5.38 -14.38 8.79
C ILE A 3 6.44 -13.33 8.40
N PHE A 4 6.32 -12.12 8.94
CA PHE A 4 7.15 -10.95 8.62
C PHE A 4 8.02 -10.50 9.79
N ASN A 5 8.17 -11.32 10.84
CA ASN A 5 8.69 -10.89 12.14
C ASN A 5 7.97 -9.63 12.64
N GLU A 6 6.65 -9.62 12.49
CA GLU A 6 5.82 -8.46 12.76
C GLU A 6 5.52 -8.26 14.24
N THR A 7 5.36 -7.00 14.63
CA THR A 7 4.78 -6.57 15.90
C THR A 7 3.60 -5.65 15.61
N GLN A 8 2.45 -5.95 16.20
CA GLN A 8 1.28 -5.09 16.15
C GLN A 8 1.04 -4.43 17.51
N ILE A 9 0.82 -3.12 17.50
CA ILE A 9 0.55 -2.32 18.68
C ILE A 9 -0.76 -1.58 18.48
N ILE A 10 -1.76 -1.88 19.31
CA ILE A 10 -3.05 -1.19 19.30
C ILE A 10 -2.97 -0.09 20.35
N LEU A 11 -2.84 1.17 19.93
CA LEU A 11 -2.81 2.32 20.85
C LEU A 11 -4.22 2.71 21.31
N SER A 12 -5.21 2.57 20.43
CA SER A 12 -6.62 2.83 20.69
C SER A 12 -7.49 2.18 19.63
N GLU A 13 -8.81 2.28 19.75
CA GLU A 13 -9.76 1.87 18.70
C GLU A 13 -9.57 2.61 17.37
N ARG A 14 -8.88 3.77 17.40
CA ARG A 14 -8.63 4.61 16.22
C ARG A 14 -7.21 4.46 15.66
N VAL A 15 -6.26 3.92 16.41
CA VAL A 15 -4.84 3.94 16.03
C VAL A 15 -4.19 2.58 16.27
N THR A 16 -3.67 1.99 15.19
CA THR A 16 -2.90 0.74 15.22
C THR A 16 -1.57 0.94 14.50
N PHE A 17 -0.49 0.40 15.05
CA PHE A 17 0.83 0.35 14.42
C PHE A 17 1.18 -1.09 14.08
N ASN A 18 1.82 -1.30 12.93
CA ASN A 18 2.34 -2.58 12.50
C ASN A 18 3.78 -2.37 12.05
N PHE A 19 4.71 -3.04 12.72
CA PHE A 19 6.13 -2.97 12.47
C PHE A 19 6.61 -4.31 11.93
N LEU A 20 7.22 -4.32 10.75
CA LEU A 20 7.63 -5.53 10.04
C LEU A 20 9.12 -5.50 9.80
N ASN A 21 9.77 -6.66 9.94
CA ASN A 21 11.20 -6.80 9.79
C ASN A 21 11.52 -7.92 8.79
N ILE A 22 11.93 -7.53 7.58
CA ILE A 22 12.15 -8.46 6.47
C ILE A 22 13.62 -8.44 6.06
N GLU A 23 14.41 -9.30 6.70
CA GLU A 23 15.81 -9.51 6.30
C GLU A 23 15.91 -10.28 4.99
N SER A 24 15.23 -11.42 4.96
CA SER A 24 15.19 -12.39 3.88
C SER A 24 13.79 -13.00 3.80
N TYR A 25 13.52 -13.84 2.81
CA TYR A 25 12.23 -14.51 2.69
C TYR A 25 12.29 -15.89 3.33
N SER A 26 11.55 -16.07 4.43
CA SER A 26 11.29 -17.38 5.01
C SER A 26 10.45 -18.25 4.07
N LYS A 27 10.40 -19.56 4.32
CA LYS A 27 9.55 -20.47 3.55
C LYS A 27 8.08 -20.06 3.64
N GLU A 28 7.64 -19.64 4.82
CA GLU A 28 6.29 -19.18 5.10
C GLU A 28 5.96 -17.90 4.33
N LEU A 29 6.90 -16.95 4.26
CA LEU A 29 6.72 -15.73 3.48
C LEU A 29 6.68 -16.02 1.98
N ILE A 30 7.54 -16.92 1.48
CA ILE A 30 7.47 -17.38 0.08
C ILE A 30 6.11 -18.01 -0.20
N SER A 31 5.64 -18.94 0.62
CA SER A 31 4.32 -19.57 0.43
C SER A 31 3.17 -18.57 0.51
N LEU A 32 3.28 -17.52 1.34
CA LEU A 32 2.32 -16.42 1.36
C LEU A 32 2.36 -15.63 0.05
N ILE A 33 3.55 -15.27 -0.44
CA ILE A 33 3.72 -14.57 -1.73
C ILE A 33 3.11 -15.40 -2.87
N GLU A 34 3.43 -16.69 -2.95
CA GLU A 34 2.93 -17.56 -4.02
C GLU A 34 1.40 -17.63 -4.07
N ARG A 35 0.77 -17.70 -2.89
CA ARG A 35 -0.69 -17.73 -2.78
C ARG A 35 -1.34 -16.40 -3.14
N GLU A 36 -0.73 -15.28 -2.78
CA GLU A 36 -1.40 -13.96 -2.86
C GLU A 36 -1.01 -13.12 -4.08
N ILE A 37 0.15 -13.37 -4.71
CA ILE A 37 0.71 -12.48 -5.74
C ILE A 37 -0.22 -12.31 -6.95
N GLY A 38 -0.91 -13.38 -7.36
CA GLY A 38 -1.91 -13.32 -8.43
C GLY A 38 -3.11 -12.45 -8.05
N PHE A 39 -3.64 -12.61 -6.84
CA PHE A 39 -4.78 -11.86 -6.34
C PHE A 39 -4.45 -10.38 -6.12
N ILE A 40 -3.30 -10.08 -5.52
CA ILE A 40 -2.80 -8.71 -5.35
C ILE A 40 -2.73 -8.00 -6.70
N ARG A 41 -2.21 -8.69 -7.71
CA ARG A 41 -2.00 -8.11 -9.03
C ARG A 41 -3.29 -7.95 -9.84
N ASN A 42 -4.08 -9.02 -9.92
CA ASN A 42 -5.14 -9.14 -10.91
C ASN A 42 -6.54 -9.17 -10.30
N GLY A 43 -6.66 -9.33 -8.99
CA GLY A 43 -7.93 -9.43 -8.26
C GLY A 43 -8.30 -10.86 -7.90
N ASP A 44 -9.19 -11.02 -6.91
CA ASP A 44 -9.55 -12.31 -6.31
C ASP A 44 -10.24 -13.28 -7.28
N LEU A 45 -10.83 -12.77 -8.38
CA LEU A 45 -11.49 -13.59 -9.39
C LEU A 45 -10.58 -13.90 -10.59
N SER A 46 -9.29 -13.58 -10.49
CA SER A 46 -8.32 -13.92 -11.52
C SER A 46 -7.92 -15.39 -11.45
N ASP A 47 -7.76 -16.00 -12.62
CA ASP A 47 -7.29 -17.37 -12.83
C ASP A 47 -5.87 -17.42 -13.43
N GLU A 48 -5.11 -16.32 -13.38
CA GLU A 48 -3.78 -16.26 -13.99
C GLU A 48 -2.79 -17.14 -13.20
N GLU A 49 -2.13 -18.05 -13.90
CA GLU A 49 -1.12 -18.93 -13.31
C GLU A 49 0.06 -18.13 -12.73
N ILE A 50 0.59 -18.58 -11.59
CA ILE A 50 1.71 -17.92 -10.91
C ILE A 50 2.93 -17.72 -11.81
N LYS A 51 3.21 -18.68 -12.70
CA LYS A 51 4.34 -18.60 -13.65
C LYS A 51 4.22 -17.37 -14.57
N ASP A 52 3.01 -17.06 -15.01
CA ASP A 52 2.73 -15.93 -15.89
C ASP A 52 2.73 -14.61 -15.11
N VAL A 53 2.22 -14.61 -13.87
CA VAL A 53 2.34 -13.49 -12.94
C VAL A 53 3.82 -13.14 -12.73
N LYS A 54 4.66 -14.11 -12.33
CA LYS A 54 6.11 -13.93 -12.15
C LYS A 54 6.78 -13.39 -13.42
N LYS A 55 6.45 -13.94 -14.59
CA LYS A 55 6.97 -13.49 -15.89
C LYS A 55 6.60 -12.04 -16.20
N ARG A 56 5.39 -11.60 -15.90
CA ARG A 56 4.96 -10.19 -16.09
C ARG A 56 5.68 -9.25 -15.13
N LEU A 57 5.79 -9.62 -13.86
CA LEU A 57 6.51 -8.82 -12.86
C LEU A 57 7.99 -8.68 -13.24
N LYS A 58 8.62 -9.78 -13.68
CA LYS A 58 9.99 -9.75 -14.19
C LYS A 58 10.14 -8.80 -15.38
N LYS A 59 9.24 -8.88 -16.37
CA LYS A 59 9.23 -7.95 -17.52
C LYS A 59 9.13 -6.49 -17.08
N TRP A 60 8.28 -6.20 -16.10
CA TRP A 60 8.13 -4.85 -15.56
C TRP A 60 9.43 -4.37 -14.90
N ILE A 61 9.99 -5.16 -13.98
CA ILE A 61 11.23 -4.85 -13.28
C ILE A 61 12.39 -4.64 -14.25
N ASP A 62 12.54 -5.53 -15.23
CA ASP A 62 13.60 -5.45 -16.25
C ASP A 62 13.46 -4.18 -17.10
N SER A 63 12.23 -3.75 -17.38
CA SER A 63 11.95 -2.52 -18.15
C SER A 63 12.43 -1.25 -17.44
N LYS A 64 12.54 -1.27 -16.09
CA LYS A 64 13.06 -0.14 -15.30
C LYS A 64 14.58 -0.01 -15.34
N LYS A 65 15.31 -0.95 -15.96
CA LYS A 65 16.77 -0.88 -16.16
C LYS A 65 17.53 -0.53 -14.86
N LYS A 66 18.09 0.68 -14.75
CA LYS A 66 18.89 1.16 -13.61
C LYS A 66 18.09 2.02 -12.63
N ASP A 67 16.79 2.21 -12.83
CA ASP A 67 15.93 2.97 -11.93
C ASP A 67 15.59 2.15 -10.68
N ASN A 68 16.49 2.17 -9.71
CA ASN A 68 16.30 1.48 -8.43
C ASN A 68 15.15 2.07 -7.62
N ARG A 69 14.92 3.39 -7.72
CA ARG A 69 13.81 4.05 -7.03
C ARG A 69 12.46 3.47 -7.47
N ALA A 70 12.26 3.29 -8.78
CA ALA A 70 11.03 2.68 -9.30
C ALA A 70 10.85 1.22 -8.82
N LYS A 71 11.93 0.42 -8.85
CA LYS A 71 11.89 -0.98 -8.37
C LYS A 71 11.60 -1.06 -6.87
N ASN A 72 12.26 -0.23 -6.07
CA ASN A 72 12.08 -0.17 -4.61
C ASN A 72 10.67 0.30 -4.25
N GLY A 73 10.13 1.30 -4.97
CA GLY A 73 8.74 1.74 -4.83
C GLY A 73 7.76 0.60 -5.06
N PHE A 74 7.88 -0.06 -6.21
CA PHE A 74 7.03 -1.18 -6.59
C PHE A 74 7.06 -2.33 -5.57
N ILE A 75 8.26 -2.75 -5.16
CA ILE A 75 8.38 -3.87 -4.22
C ILE A 75 7.89 -3.48 -2.82
N ALA A 76 8.08 -2.23 -2.40
CA ALA A 76 7.56 -1.74 -1.12
C ALA A 76 6.03 -1.74 -1.10
N GLU A 77 5.40 -1.21 -2.16
CA GLU A 77 3.96 -1.24 -2.36
C GLU A 77 3.43 -2.68 -2.36
N PHE A 78 4.07 -3.59 -3.11
CA PHE A 78 3.72 -5.02 -3.11
C PHE A 78 3.72 -5.62 -1.69
N ILE A 79 4.75 -5.36 -0.89
CA ILE A 79 4.85 -5.86 0.48
C ILE A 79 3.73 -5.28 1.36
N CYS A 80 3.36 -4.01 1.17
CA CYS A 80 2.21 -3.42 1.86
C CYS A 80 0.91 -4.18 1.51
N HIS A 81 0.67 -4.44 0.23
CA HIS A 81 -0.50 -5.22 -0.19
C HIS A 81 -0.52 -6.63 0.40
N LEU A 82 0.62 -7.30 0.37
CA LEU A 82 0.78 -8.65 0.91
C LEU A 82 0.46 -8.71 2.41
N TYR A 83 1.00 -7.77 3.19
CA TYR A 83 0.73 -7.70 4.62
C TYR A 83 -0.74 -7.40 4.90
N LEU A 84 -1.34 -6.44 4.19
CA LEU A 84 -2.74 -6.06 4.41
C LEU A 84 -3.70 -7.23 4.13
N ARG A 85 -3.47 -7.99 3.04
CA ARG A 85 -4.25 -9.20 2.76
C ARG A 85 -4.03 -10.29 3.81
N HIS A 86 -2.79 -10.48 4.26
CA HIS A 86 -2.48 -11.38 5.37
C HIS A 86 -3.27 -10.98 6.64
N ALA A 87 -3.34 -9.68 6.93
CA ALA A 87 -4.12 -9.07 8.01
C ALA A 87 -5.64 -8.98 7.72
N LYS A 88 -6.13 -9.67 6.68
CA LYS A 88 -7.55 -9.79 6.31
C LYS A 88 -8.22 -8.51 5.82
N PHE A 89 -7.46 -7.54 5.32
CA PHE A 89 -8.03 -6.46 4.53
C PHE A 89 -8.42 -6.99 3.15
N GLU A 90 -9.67 -6.78 2.75
CA GLU A 90 -10.18 -7.14 1.43
C GLU A 90 -9.73 -6.09 0.42
N GLN A 91 -8.94 -6.51 -0.57
CA GLN A 91 -8.34 -5.60 -1.55
C GLN A 91 -9.31 -5.29 -2.69
N TYR A 92 -9.47 -4.00 -2.99
CA TYR A 92 -10.35 -3.49 -4.05
C TYR A 92 -9.63 -2.60 -5.09
N SER A 93 -8.33 -2.35 -4.89
CA SER A 93 -7.43 -1.85 -5.94
C SER A 93 -6.69 -3.02 -6.61
N LEU A 94 -6.01 -2.76 -7.73
CA LEU A 94 -5.21 -3.77 -8.42
C LEU A 94 -3.77 -3.31 -8.53
N PHE A 95 -2.83 -4.17 -8.11
CA PHE A 95 -1.38 -3.96 -8.25
C PHE A 95 -0.88 -4.23 -9.68
N LYS A 96 -1.70 -3.84 -10.66
CA LYS A 96 -1.38 -3.84 -12.08
C LYS A 96 -1.53 -2.42 -12.55
N ASN A 97 -0.40 -1.77 -12.81
CA ASN A 97 -0.36 -0.41 -13.33
C ASN A 97 -1.23 -0.30 -14.59
N LEU A 98 -2.35 0.41 -14.44
CA LEU A 98 -3.00 1.12 -15.53
C LEU A 98 -2.20 2.37 -15.92
N GLU A 99 -1.39 2.88 -15.00
CA GLU A 99 -0.70 4.17 -15.07
C GLU A 99 0.45 4.22 -16.09
N GLU A 100 0.91 3.08 -16.62
CA GLU A 100 2.00 3.09 -17.61
C GLU A 100 1.58 3.48 -19.02
N ASN A 101 0.26 3.49 -19.30
CA ASN A 101 -0.28 3.78 -20.63
C ASN A 101 -1.40 4.85 -20.63
N GLY A 102 -1.62 5.59 -19.54
CA GLY A 102 -2.67 6.60 -19.48
C GLY A 102 -2.53 7.61 -18.33
N PRO A 103 -3.20 8.76 -18.40
CA PRO A 103 -3.17 9.77 -17.36
C PRO A 103 -3.98 9.28 -16.16
N LYS A 104 -3.52 9.60 -14.94
CA LYS A 104 -4.23 9.62 -13.64
C LYS A 104 -3.63 8.67 -12.59
N LYS A 105 -2.84 9.27 -11.69
CA LYS A 105 -2.39 8.70 -10.42
C LYS A 105 -3.53 8.70 -9.40
N GLY A 106 -3.85 7.53 -8.84
CA GLY A 106 -4.83 7.36 -7.77
C GLY A 106 -4.20 7.19 -6.40
N PHE A 107 -4.88 6.45 -5.53
CA PHE A 107 -4.29 5.90 -4.30
C PHE A 107 -3.51 4.62 -4.63
N ASP A 108 -2.47 4.32 -3.84
CA ASP A 108 -1.73 3.06 -4.01
C ASP A 108 -2.62 1.85 -3.61
N GLY A 109 -3.57 2.05 -2.69
CA GLY A 109 -4.55 1.00 -2.37
C GLY A 109 -5.90 1.46 -1.87
N LEU A 110 -6.91 0.63 -2.16
CA LEU A 110 -8.28 0.76 -1.63
C LEU A 110 -8.70 -0.60 -1.06
N TYR A 111 -9.19 -0.60 0.18
CA TYR A 111 -9.54 -1.81 0.91
C TYR A 111 -10.86 -1.68 1.66
N LEU A 112 -11.48 -2.82 1.94
CA LEU A 112 -12.44 -2.96 3.03
C LEU A 112 -11.84 -3.72 4.19
N PHE A 113 -12.12 -3.28 5.41
CA PHE A 113 -11.85 -4.04 6.61
C PHE A 113 -12.91 -3.74 7.65
N LYS A 114 -13.60 -4.81 8.10
CA LYS A 114 -14.78 -4.71 8.97
C LYS A 114 -15.81 -3.72 8.43
N ASP A 115 -16.13 -3.86 7.14
CA ASP A 115 -17.08 -3.03 6.37
C ASP A 115 -16.75 -1.53 6.26
N GLU A 116 -15.55 -1.12 6.67
CA GLU A 116 -15.09 0.25 6.49
C GLU A 116 -14.07 0.37 5.35
N ILE A 117 -14.12 1.50 4.62
CA ILE A 117 -13.20 1.81 3.53
C ILE A 117 -11.87 2.29 4.11
N TRP A 118 -10.76 1.75 3.61
CA TRP A 118 -9.40 2.15 3.95
C TRP A 118 -8.63 2.56 2.69
N VAL A 119 -7.94 3.70 2.78
CA VAL A 119 -7.09 4.24 1.70
C VAL A 119 -5.62 4.07 2.09
N VAL A 120 -4.80 3.56 1.17
CA VAL A 120 -3.39 3.25 1.39
C VAL A 120 -2.50 4.15 0.53
N GLU A 121 -1.39 4.59 1.11
CA GLU A 121 -0.28 5.21 0.37
C GLU A 121 1.04 4.64 0.88
N SER A 122 1.87 4.18 -0.04
CA SER A 122 3.17 3.57 0.21
C SER A 122 4.30 4.52 -0.16
N LYS A 123 5.19 4.79 0.80
CA LYS A 123 6.43 5.52 0.58
C LYS A 123 7.61 4.65 0.94
N SER A 124 8.62 4.64 0.07
CA SER A 124 9.86 3.91 0.33
C SER A 124 11.10 4.75 0.09
N THR A 125 12.20 4.31 0.68
CA THR A 125 13.50 4.96 0.53
C THR A 125 14.64 3.99 0.83
N GLU A 126 15.78 4.22 0.19
CA GLU A 126 17.08 3.60 0.50
C GLU A 126 18.03 4.62 1.16
N ASP A 127 17.57 5.87 1.34
CA ASP A 127 18.33 6.93 2.00
C ASP A 127 18.27 6.72 3.52
N ILE A 128 19.38 6.25 4.08
CA ILE A 128 19.54 5.95 5.51
C ILE A 128 19.36 7.18 6.42
N SER A 129 19.38 8.40 5.87
CA SER A 129 19.08 9.62 6.64
C SER A 129 17.58 9.82 6.87
N LYS A 130 16.72 9.10 6.15
CA LYS A 130 15.26 9.19 6.27
C LYS A 130 14.77 8.21 7.32
N THR A 131 13.81 8.68 8.11
CA THR A 131 13.18 7.88 9.16
C THR A 131 11.77 7.44 8.74
N HIS A 132 11.22 6.46 9.45
CA HIS A 132 9.85 6.01 9.22
C HIS A 132 8.86 7.16 9.40
N GLU A 133 9.01 7.99 10.42
CA GLU A 133 8.14 9.14 10.71
C GLU A 133 8.14 10.14 9.57
N SER A 134 9.29 10.35 8.91
CA SER A 134 9.37 11.22 7.73
C SER A 134 8.57 10.65 6.55
N LYS A 135 8.66 9.33 6.31
CA LYS A 135 7.96 8.65 5.23
C LYS A 135 6.47 8.47 5.50
N ILE A 136 6.10 8.23 6.75
CA ILE A 136 4.71 8.25 7.22
C ILE A 136 4.10 9.64 7.01
N ASN A 137 4.87 10.71 7.25
CA ASN A 137 4.42 12.07 6.97
C ASN A 137 4.23 12.34 5.47
N ASP A 138 5.16 11.87 4.63
CA ASP A 138 5.02 11.96 3.18
C ASP A 138 3.74 11.23 2.72
N ALA A 139 3.52 10.00 3.19
CA ALA A 139 2.33 9.19 2.86
C ALA A 139 1.04 9.87 3.32
N TYR A 140 0.98 10.30 4.58
CA TYR A 140 -0.16 11.02 5.14
C TYR A 140 -0.48 12.30 4.34
N THR A 141 0.54 13.09 4.02
CA THR A 141 0.37 14.36 3.28
C THR A 141 -0.18 14.11 1.88
N ASP A 142 0.29 13.06 1.20
CA ASP A 142 -0.19 12.68 -0.13
C ASP A 142 -1.63 12.17 -0.09
N ILE A 143 -1.99 11.34 0.89
CA ILE A 143 -3.38 10.91 1.12
C ILE A 143 -4.26 12.13 1.36
N LYS A 144 -3.86 13.02 2.27
CA LYS A 144 -4.61 14.24 2.60
C LYS A 144 -4.84 15.10 1.36
N LYS A 145 -3.77 15.35 0.59
CA LYS A 145 -3.87 16.12 -0.65
C LYS A 145 -4.86 15.51 -1.64
N LYS A 146 -4.87 14.19 -1.80
CA LYS A 146 -5.80 13.50 -2.72
C LYS A 146 -7.24 13.57 -2.19
N LEU A 147 -7.46 13.24 -0.91
CA LEU A 147 -8.80 13.20 -0.30
C LEU A 147 -9.47 14.57 -0.20
N GLU A 148 -8.69 15.63 0.04
CA GLU A 148 -9.21 16.99 0.23
C GLU A 148 -9.19 17.83 -1.06
N SER A 149 -8.73 17.26 -2.18
CA SER A 149 -8.76 17.94 -3.48
C SER A 149 -10.12 17.84 -4.16
N THR A 150 -10.39 18.81 -5.04
CA THR A 150 -11.56 18.86 -5.91
C THR A 150 -11.15 19.14 -7.36
N ASP A 151 -12.13 19.21 -8.26
CA ASP A 151 -11.87 19.54 -9.66
C ASP A 151 -11.35 20.98 -9.86
N LYS A 152 -11.67 21.91 -8.94
CA LYS A 152 -11.14 23.30 -8.95
C LYS A 152 -9.62 23.36 -8.94
N GLU A 153 -8.96 22.42 -8.26
CA GLU A 153 -7.50 22.34 -8.20
C GLU A 153 -6.87 21.78 -9.49
N LYS A 154 -7.68 21.39 -10.49
CA LYS A 154 -7.25 20.82 -11.77
C LYS A 154 -6.33 19.62 -11.61
N VAL A 155 -6.57 18.83 -10.57
CA VAL A 155 -5.89 17.55 -10.31
C VAL A 155 -6.72 16.38 -10.82
N ASN A 156 -6.11 15.20 -10.89
CA ASN A 156 -6.82 14.00 -11.29
C ASN A 156 -7.76 13.54 -10.18
N ASP A 157 -8.99 13.13 -10.52
CA ASP A 157 -9.92 12.51 -9.58
C ASP A 157 -9.36 11.16 -9.09
N PRO A 158 -8.96 11.06 -7.80
CA PRO A 158 -8.43 9.82 -7.26
C PRO A 158 -9.52 8.75 -7.07
N TRP A 159 -10.79 9.16 -6.93
CA TRP A 159 -11.93 8.27 -6.80
C TRP A 159 -12.38 7.70 -8.14
N GLU A 160 -12.29 8.48 -9.22
CA GLU A 160 -12.49 7.94 -10.58
C GLU A 160 -11.45 6.86 -10.90
N ASN A 161 -10.19 7.07 -10.51
CA ASN A 161 -9.17 6.02 -10.61
C ASN A 161 -9.60 4.77 -9.82
N ALA A 162 -10.02 4.92 -8.56
CA ALA A 162 -10.52 3.82 -7.75
C ALA A 162 -11.74 3.10 -8.37
N LEU A 163 -12.67 3.83 -9.00
CA LEU A 163 -13.81 3.25 -9.72
C LEU A 163 -13.36 2.35 -10.88
N ASN A 164 -12.36 2.78 -11.65
CA ASN A 164 -11.82 1.97 -12.75
C ASN A 164 -11.24 0.64 -12.28
N HIS A 165 -10.78 0.56 -11.02
CA HIS A 165 -10.38 -0.70 -10.40
C HIS A 165 -11.59 -1.54 -9.96
N LEU A 166 -12.58 -0.92 -9.33
CA LEU A 166 -13.79 -1.58 -8.84
C LEU A 166 -14.68 -2.17 -9.96
N ASP A 167 -14.74 -1.51 -11.11
CA ASP A 167 -15.54 -1.96 -12.26
C ASP A 167 -14.87 -3.12 -13.03
N ARG A 168 -13.70 -3.59 -12.60
CA ARG A 168 -13.06 -4.77 -13.19
C ARG A 168 -13.75 -6.05 -12.78
N ARG A 169 -14.07 -6.88 -13.76
CA ARG A 169 -14.64 -8.24 -13.56
C ARG A 169 -13.80 -9.15 -12.66
N SER A 170 -12.50 -8.87 -12.51
CA SER A 170 -11.59 -9.66 -11.68
C SER A 170 -11.62 -9.28 -10.20
N ILE A 171 -12.30 -8.19 -9.83
CA ILE A 171 -12.55 -7.78 -8.44
C ILE A 171 -13.92 -8.31 -8.00
N LYS A 172 -14.01 -8.78 -6.74
CA LYS A 172 -15.27 -9.23 -6.15
C LYS A 172 -16.27 -8.07 -6.10
N TYR A 173 -17.44 -8.26 -6.69
CA TYR A 173 -18.47 -7.22 -6.70
C TYR A 173 -18.95 -6.88 -5.29
N ASN A 174 -18.94 -5.58 -4.96
CA ASN A 174 -19.51 -5.03 -3.73
C ASN A 174 -20.31 -3.77 -4.04
N LYS A 175 -21.64 -3.90 -4.04
CA LYS A 175 -22.57 -2.82 -4.42
C LYS A 175 -22.43 -1.59 -3.52
N THR A 176 -22.29 -1.79 -2.22
CA THR A 176 -22.18 -0.70 -1.24
C THR A 176 -20.90 0.09 -1.45
N LEU A 177 -19.76 -0.60 -1.57
CA LEU A 177 -18.48 0.04 -1.88
C LEU A 177 -18.52 0.81 -3.20
N LEU A 178 -19.03 0.17 -4.26
CA LEU A 178 -19.15 0.79 -5.57
C LEU A 178 -19.97 2.09 -5.50
N ASN A 179 -21.11 2.06 -4.81
CA ASN A 179 -21.95 3.25 -4.65
C ASN A 179 -21.26 4.35 -3.84
N ASN A 180 -20.53 3.99 -2.78
CA ASN A 180 -19.79 4.94 -1.97
C ASN A 180 -18.69 5.64 -2.78
N VAL A 181 -17.89 4.88 -3.54
CA VAL A 181 -16.83 5.46 -4.38
C VAL A 181 -17.42 6.27 -5.55
N LYS A 182 -18.55 5.84 -6.12
CA LYS A 182 -19.27 6.63 -7.15
C LYS A 182 -19.73 7.97 -6.61
N LYS A 183 -20.22 7.99 -5.37
CA LYS A 183 -20.57 9.24 -4.69
C LYS A 183 -19.35 10.13 -4.51
N LEU A 184 -18.22 9.60 -4.04
CA LEU A 184 -17.00 10.38 -3.81
C LEU A 184 -16.41 10.97 -5.10
N SER A 185 -16.41 10.23 -6.20
CA SER A 185 -16.01 10.77 -7.53
C SER A 185 -17.00 11.83 -8.02
N LYS A 186 -18.30 11.64 -7.80
CA LYS A 186 -19.31 12.67 -8.09
C LYS A 186 -19.10 13.93 -7.23
N ASP A 187 -18.78 13.76 -5.96
CA ASP A 187 -18.52 14.85 -5.02
C ASP A 187 -17.28 15.64 -5.47
N PHE A 188 -16.21 14.96 -5.93
CA PHE A 188 -15.01 15.58 -6.52
C PHE A 188 -15.34 16.51 -7.70
N ILE A 189 -16.05 16.02 -8.73
CA ILE A 189 -16.40 16.82 -9.92
C ILE A 189 -17.38 17.97 -9.61
N ASN A 190 -18.19 17.82 -8.56
CA ASN A 190 -19.11 18.86 -8.10
C ASN A 190 -18.47 19.79 -7.06
N ASN A 191 -17.17 19.64 -6.79
CA ASN A 191 -16.40 20.44 -5.85
C ASN A 191 -16.98 20.46 -4.42
N VAL A 192 -17.53 19.32 -4.00
CA VAL A 192 -17.89 19.07 -2.61
C VAL A 192 -16.61 18.78 -1.85
N GLU A 193 -16.30 19.63 -0.88
CA GLU A 193 -15.09 19.48 -0.07
C GLU A 193 -15.26 18.35 0.96
N HIS A 194 -14.27 17.47 1.01
CA HIS A 194 -14.12 16.47 2.06
C HIS A 194 -12.90 16.78 2.92
N LYS A 195 -12.88 16.27 4.16
CA LYS A 195 -11.72 16.34 5.05
C LYS A 195 -11.19 14.95 5.37
N ILE A 196 -9.87 14.82 5.51
CA ILE A 196 -9.23 13.53 5.80
C ILE A 196 -9.77 12.84 7.06
N LYS A 197 -10.27 13.61 8.03
CA LYS A 197 -10.93 13.10 9.26
C LYS A 197 -12.15 12.20 9.02
N GLU A 198 -12.71 12.22 7.82
CA GLU A 198 -13.84 11.37 7.42
C GLU A 198 -13.41 9.95 7.01
N PHE A 199 -12.12 9.74 6.73
CA PHE A 199 -11.61 8.52 6.10
C PHE A 199 -10.71 7.73 7.04
N ASN A 200 -10.74 6.40 6.90
CA ASN A 200 -9.72 5.55 7.48
C ASN A 200 -8.54 5.45 6.51
N ILE A 201 -7.32 5.57 7.01
CA ILE A 201 -6.13 5.63 6.16
C ILE A 201 -5.00 4.75 6.69
N ILE A 202 -4.15 4.32 5.76
CA ILE A 202 -2.99 3.48 6.03
C ILE A 202 -1.76 4.11 5.38
N PRO A 203 -1.06 5.02 6.08
CA PRO A 203 0.24 5.50 5.62
C PRO A 203 1.28 4.41 5.85
N CYS A 204 1.99 4.04 4.78
CA CYS A 204 3.00 3.00 4.81
C CYS A 204 4.40 3.58 4.56
N SER A 205 5.37 3.09 5.32
CA SER A 205 6.78 3.44 5.17
C SER A 205 7.61 2.17 5.04
N THR A 206 8.39 2.06 3.96
CA THR A 206 9.41 1.02 3.79
C THR A 206 10.80 1.65 3.74
N ILE A 207 11.73 1.19 4.57
CA ILE A 207 13.14 1.58 4.52
C ILE A 207 13.96 0.37 4.07
N TYR A 208 14.72 0.57 2.99
CA TYR A 208 15.71 -0.38 2.50
C TYR A 208 17.06 -0.07 3.14
N MET A 209 17.58 -0.99 3.96
CA MET A 209 18.73 -0.71 4.83
C MET A 209 20.05 -1.31 4.34
N HIS A 210 20.00 -2.22 3.38
CA HIS A 210 21.14 -2.96 2.83
C HIS A 210 22.00 -3.59 3.95
N ASP A 211 23.29 -3.28 3.98
CA ASP A 211 24.22 -3.84 4.98
C ASP A 211 24.02 -3.25 6.38
N ASN A 212 23.30 -2.14 6.51
CA ASN A 212 22.93 -1.53 7.80
C ASN A 212 21.65 -2.14 8.40
N TRP A 213 21.26 -3.32 7.92
CA TRP A 213 20.01 -3.97 8.31
C TRP A 213 19.93 -4.22 9.83
N ASN A 214 18.81 -3.82 10.43
CA ASN A 214 18.49 -4.10 11.82
C ASN A 214 16.97 -4.25 12.04
N PHE A 215 16.61 -4.88 13.15
CA PHE A 215 15.23 -4.89 13.62
C PHE A 215 14.80 -3.49 14.06
N ILE A 216 13.53 -3.18 13.82
CA ILE A 216 12.86 -2.03 14.44
C ILE A 216 12.93 -2.17 15.96
N ASP A 217 13.43 -1.14 16.63
CA ASP A 217 13.17 -0.93 18.05
C ASP A 217 11.71 -0.48 18.21
N ASN A 218 10.86 -1.39 18.65
CA ASN A 218 9.42 -1.19 18.70
C ASN A 218 9.02 -0.07 19.67
N GLU A 219 9.70 0.06 20.81
CA GLU A 219 9.36 1.08 21.81
C GLU A 219 9.83 2.47 21.36
N GLU A 220 11.05 2.55 20.81
CA GLU A 220 11.59 3.79 20.27
C GLU A 220 10.73 4.30 19.11
N LEU A 221 10.44 3.44 18.12
CA LEU A 221 9.66 3.84 16.95
C LEU A 221 8.22 4.18 17.31
N LYS A 222 7.60 3.41 18.23
CA LYS A 222 6.27 3.72 18.77
C LYS A 222 6.24 5.13 19.35
N ALA A 223 7.18 5.48 20.24
CA ALA A 223 7.20 6.79 20.88
C ALA A 223 7.34 7.94 19.87
N LYS A 224 8.21 7.76 18.86
CA LYS A 224 8.43 8.75 17.80
C LYS A 224 7.19 8.94 16.91
N ILE A 225 6.59 7.85 16.44
CA ILE A 225 5.37 7.90 15.62
C ILE A 225 4.20 8.46 16.44
N GLU A 226 4.00 8.01 17.68
CA GLU A 226 2.94 8.49 18.56
C GLU A 226 3.01 10.01 18.76
N SER A 227 4.22 10.56 18.96
CA SER A 227 4.43 12.01 19.03
C SER A 227 4.05 12.71 17.72
N LYS A 228 4.45 12.14 16.57
CA LYS A 228 4.19 12.72 15.24
C LYS A 228 2.70 12.77 14.89
N ILE A 229 1.96 11.69 15.18
CA ILE A 229 0.56 11.53 14.76
C ILE A 229 -0.42 12.34 15.61
N LYS A 230 0.01 12.97 16.70
CA LYS A 230 -0.83 13.91 17.48
C LYS A 230 -1.40 15.03 16.62
N ASN A 231 -0.73 15.36 15.51
CA ASN A 231 -1.15 16.38 14.56
C ASN A 231 -1.87 15.82 13.32
N TYR A 232 -2.19 14.52 13.31
CA TYR A 232 -2.85 13.88 12.18
C TYR A 232 -4.35 13.80 12.41
N ASP A 233 -5.10 14.17 11.38
CA ASP A 233 -6.54 14.01 11.31
C ASP A 233 -6.84 12.80 10.43
N ALA A 234 -7.63 11.86 10.95
CA ALA A 234 -8.21 10.74 10.22
C ALA A 234 -9.33 10.13 11.05
N LYS A 235 -10.28 9.43 10.43
CA LYS A 235 -11.28 8.66 11.18
C LYS A 235 -10.58 7.55 11.99
N LYS A 236 -9.74 6.76 11.31
CA LYS A 236 -8.82 5.77 11.90
C LYS A 236 -7.48 5.78 11.17
N LEU A 237 -6.40 5.50 11.90
CA LEU A 237 -5.04 5.38 11.43
C LEU A 237 -4.54 3.96 11.63
N ASN A 238 -4.07 3.34 10.55
CA ASN A 238 -3.35 2.07 10.63
C ASN A 238 -1.97 2.27 10.01
N ILE A 239 -0.94 2.42 10.82
CA ILE A 239 0.41 2.77 10.35
C ILE A 239 1.20 1.51 10.09
N LEU A 240 1.86 1.45 8.94
CA LEU A 240 2.67 0.33 8.51
C LEU A 240 4.13 0.75 8.33
N CYS A 241 5.03 0.23 9.15
CA CYS A 241 6.47 0.46 9.01
C CYS A 241 7.16 -0.86 8.68
N VAL A 242 7.90 -0.86 7.58
CA VAL A 242 8.63 -2.02 7.08
C VAL A 242 10.10 -1.67 7.03
N ASN A 243 10.85 -2.30 7.91
CA ASN A 243 12.29 -2.39 7.78
C ASN A 243 12.53 -3.58 6.82
N LYS A 244 13.24 -3.33 5.70
CA LYS A 244 13.60 -4.36 4.73
C LYS A 244 15.09 -4.28 4.42
N LYS A 245 15.77 -5.42 4.35
CA LYS A 245 17.19 -5.43 3.95
C LYS A 245 17.36 -4.85 2.56
N SER A 246 16.71 -5.45 1.57
CA SER A 246 16.97 -5.12 0.18
C SER A 246 15.87 -5.72 -0.75
N VAL A 247 15.92 -5.51 -2.07
CA VAL A 247 14.90 -6.03 -3.01
C VAL A 247 15.18 -7.44 -3.53
N GLU A 248 16.37 -7.97 -3.26
CA GLU A 248 17.01 -9.10 -3.92
C GLU A 248 16.19 -10.38 -3.76
N CYS A 249 15.68 -10.69 -2.57
CA CYS A 249 14.83 -11.88 -2.37
C CYS A 249 13.58 -11.86 -3.25
N PHE A 250 12.99 -10.68 -3.52
CA PHE A 250 11.87 -10.57 -4.45
C PHE A 250 12.30 -10.82 -5.89
N LEU A 251 13.45 -10.27 -6.27
CA LEU A 251 14.03 -10.45 -7.61
C LEU A 251 14.40 -11.91 -7.88
N GLU A 252 14.91 -12.61 -6.89
CA GLU A 252 15.17 -14.06 -6.94
C GLU A 252 13.87 -14.84 -7.04
N PHE A 253 12.89 -14.54 -6.20
CA PHE A 253 11.58 -15.17 -6.22
C PHE A 253 10.92 -15.13 -7.60
N ILE A 254 10.87 -13.97 -8.26
CA ILE A 254 10.24 -13.86 -9.59
C ILE A 254 11.06 -14.45 -10.74
N LYS A 255 12.33 -14.83 -10.50
CA LYS A 255 13.16 -15.56 -11.48
C LYS A 255 12.92 -17.07 -11.44
N THR A 256 12.47 -17.61 -10.32
CA THR A 256 12.12 -19.04 -10.20
C THR A 256 10.92 -19.36 -11.09
N GLN A 257 11.08 -20.36 -11.97
CA GLN A 257 10.01 -20.84 -12.86
C GLN A 257 9.07 -21.78 -12.10
#